data_AF-A0A1E7FQF5-F1
#
_entry.id   AF-A0A1E7FQF5-F1
#
_cell.length_a   1.000
_cell.length_b   1.000
_cell.length_c   1.000
_cell.angle_alpha   90.00
_cell.angle_beta   90.00
_cell.angle_gamma   90.00
#
_symmetry.space_group_name_H-M   'P 1'
#
loop_
_entity.id
_entity.type
_entity.pdbx_description
1 polymer ?
#
loop_
_entity_poly.entity_id
_entity_poly.type
_entity_poly.pdbx_seq_one_letter_code
_entity_poly.pdbx_strand_id
1 'polypeptide(L)'
;MAKINHRFDQVDCHLPNTSKDNYVVSVNATKFFNEPLALMDGGANGGIGGRDMRLMSYNADGRRVNIGIAGDHQMTGKRLGTFCSVIVTNRGKILAIFHQYAHVPEQEKSIHSKCQFQAHNNLVGDTATAYGGPQRIQTADGYQLPLSIRSGLPYIRQTYPTNDEIKELTHVQFTSPAEWNPNLNDDSRRLDYYEQYDINATDIANVMNPLTPRYSVPTVIDYESKRKYFAHLPASVVKATFKHTTQNMKLPPASYLHKMFKSPNPSANLKRRDEDDATDMIYSDTPACNGGEKCAHIFVGRKSKLTDAYKVKHQNAEDFLLCFQDRVRQRGCPTGLVADNAPMYRGWKNAVYLRDICISLWQCESKYQHQNYAENRWQTVKRYTNRVMDRSGCPPYVWFLALSYVIFCLNNCVDPNIGEGNKSPLQIATFQMTDISPLLYFYFWEPVYYLVDESEQHFPSKSKEMRGRWVGISEHIGNKMTYKIISDTTGNEICRSAIRTARDNTMKNLREDPVTVDKDLFNVENILSPAEDIANNKLKEVTSGNTFNDFDESAISKDIEIQLQVELDARFNDSNEQQTGHFKTASPKRASPTGPQRHVKQKRLSVNVSSYLSSLD
;
A
#
# COMPACT_ATOMS: atom_id res chain seq x y z
N MET A 1 -8.90 43.72 -5.04
CA MET A 1 -9.77 42.90 -5.90
C MET A 1 -9.15 41.52 -6.06
N ALA A 2 -9.60 40.53 -5.30
CA ALA A 2 -9.20 39.14 -5.47
C ALA A 2 -10.46 38.32 -5.75
N LYS A 3 -10.61 37.86 -7.01
CA LYS A 3 -11.70 36.97 -7.43
C LYS A 3 -11.46 35.59 -6.80
N ILE A 4 -12.29 35.23 -5.83
CA ILE A 4 -12.36 33.88 -5.29
C ILE A 4 -13.28 33.07 -6.21
N ASN A 5 -12.71 32.27 -7.10
CA ASN A 5 -13.43 31.28 -7.89
C ASN A 5 -13.45 29.95 -7.12
N HIS A 6 -14.43 29.74 -6.25
CA HIS A 6 -14.78 28.39 -5.81
C HIS A 6 -16.19 28.06 -6.30
N ARG A 7 -16.28 27.10 -7.22
CA ARG A 7 -17.53 26.43 -7.58
C ARG A 7 -18.03 25.64 -6.36
N PHE A 8 -19.34 25.68 -6.14
CA PHE A 8 -20.02 25.07 -4.99
C PHE A 8 -20.07 23.53 -5.02
N ASP A 9 -19.38 22.90 -5.97
CA ASP A 9 -19.66 21.54 -6.43
C ASP A 9 -18.68 20.50 -5.86
N GLN A 10 -17.77 20.88 -4.97
CA GLN A 10 -16.77 19.96 -4.37
C GLN A 10 -16.64 20.18 -2.86
N VAL A 11 -17.61 19.66 -2.11
CA VAL A 11 -17.41 19.32 -0.69
C VAL A 11 -17.34 17.80 -0.61
N ASP A 12 -16.12 17.25 -0.55
CA ASP A 12 -15.92 15.84 -0.20
C ASP A 12 -16.30 15.65 1.29
N CYS A 13 -17.53 15.22 1.53
CA CYS A 13 -18.04 14.89 2.85
C CYS A 13 -17.65 13.45 3.26
N HIS A 14 -16.42 13.27 3.73
CA HIS A 14 -16.02 12.05 4.45
C HIS A 14 -15.62 12.38 5.89
N LEU A 15 -16.64 12.48 6.75
CA LEU A 15 -16.49 12.41 8.20
C LEU A 15 -16.34 10.93 8.61
N PRO A 16 -15.47 10.61 9.59
CA PRO A 16 -15.35 9.26 10.13
C PRO A 16 -16.64 8.85 10.86
N ASN A 17 -17.11 7.63 10.58
CA ASN A 17 -18.20 6.95 11.29
C ASN A 17 -17.86 6.82 12.78
N THR A 18 -18.20 7.83 13.57
CA THR A 18 -18.56 7.62 14.98
C THR A 18 -19.98 7.10 15.00
N SER A 19 -20.23 5.97 15.66
CA SER A 19 -21.54 5.37 15.86
C SER A 19 -22.47 6.26 16.71
N LYS A 20 -22.90 7.38 16.15
CA LYS A 20 -24.09 8.11 16.56
C LYS A 20 -25.11 7.92 15.45
N ASP A 21 -26.27 7.42 15.84
CA ASP A 21 -27.47 7.20 15.04
C ASP A 21 -27.42 7.88 13.66
N ASN A 22 -27.22 7.08 12.61
CA ASN A 22 -27.37 7.53 11.23
C ASN A 22 -28.78 8.10 11.08
N TYR A 23 -28.92 9.42 11.13
CA TYR A 23 -30.16 10.09 10.78
C TYR A 23 -30.30 10.06 9.27
N VAL A 24 -31.00 9.05 8.77
CA VAL A 24 -31.34 8.95 7.35
C VAL A 24 -32.59 9.80 7.10
N VAL A 25 -32.46 10.83 6.27
CA VAL A 25 -33.53 11.72 5.82
C VAL A 25 -34.45 10.96 4.84
N SER A 26 -35.21 9.98 5.33
CA SER A 26 -36.39 9.38 4.65
C SER A 26 -36.91 8.09 5.30
N VAL A 27 -36.12 7.39 6.11
CA VAL A 27 -36.53 6.07 6.67
C VAL A 27 -37.60 6.19 7.77
N ASN A 28 -37.85 7.38 8.33
CA ASN A 28 -38.88 7.51 9.36
C ASN A 28 -40.30 7.71 8.80
N ALA A 29 -40.49 7.92 7.49
CA ALA A 29 -41.82 7.91 6.89
C ALA A 29 -42.45 6.50 6.96
N THR A 30 -41.62 5.45 6.96
CA THR A 30 -42.05 4.04 7.01
C THR A 30 -42.29 3.50 8.41
N LYS A 31 -42.04 4.26 9.50
CA LYS A 31 -42.30 3.78 10.87
C LYS A 31 -43.76 3.89 11.32
N PHE A 32 -44.60 4.64 10.59
CA PHE A 32 -45.99 4.93 10.97
C PHE A 32 -47.03 4.23 10.09
N PHE A 33 -46.68 3.15 9.37
CA PHE A 33 -47.61 2.43 8.46
C PHE A 33 -48.95 2.06 9.12
N ASN A 34 -48.92 1.71 10.41
CA ASN A 34 -50.12 1.30 11.16
C ASN A 34 -51.01 2.47 11.62
N GLU A 35 -50.53 3.72 11.56
CA GLU A 35 -51.34 4.88 11.92
C GLU A 35 -52.17 5.37 10.72
N PRO A 36 -53.40 5.89 10.94
CA PRO A 36 -54.26 6.44 9.90
C PRO A 36 -53.78 7.85 9.49
N LEU A 37 -52.55 7.95 8.98
CA LEU A 37 -51.89 9.21 8.61
C LEU A 37 -51.63 9.30 7.11
N ALA A 38 -52.24 10.29 6.47
CA ALA A 38 -51.97 10.69 5.09
C ALA A 38 -51.04 11.91 5.06
N LEU A 39 -50.09 11.94 4.13
CA LEU A 39 -49.07 12.99 4.08
C LEU A 39 -49.66 14.29 3.54
N MET A 40 -49.38 15.41 4.21
CA MET A 40 -49.59 16.75 3.66
C MET A 40 -48.26 17.20 3.05
N ASP A 41 -48.17 17.24 1.72
CA ASP A 41 -46.91 17.52 1.03
C ASP A 41 -46.94 18.91 0.37
N GLY A 42 -46.04 19.78 0.83
CA GLY A 42 -45.82 21.11 0.24
C GLY A 42 -45.11 21.08 -1.10
N GLY A 43 -44.37 20.01 -1.41
CA GLY A 43 -43.69 19.82 -2.69
C GLY A 43 -44.55 19.16 -3.77
N ALA A 44 -45.67 18.54 -3.39
CA ALA A 44 -46.59 17.91 -4.33
C ALA A 44 -47.47 18.94 -5.02
N ASN A 45 -47.49 18.92 -6.35
CA ASN A 45 -48.32 19.79 -7.19
C ASN A 45 -49.71 19.20 -7.51
N GLY A 46 -50.02 17.99 -7.03
CA GLY A 46 -51.31 17.34 -7.17
C GLY A 46 -51.49 16.20 -6.16
N GLY A 47 -52.74 15.91 -5.80
CA GLY A 47 -53.06 14.87 -4.83
C GLY A 47 -53.04 13.45 -5.41
N ILE A 48 -52.67 12.50 -4.56
CA ILE A 48 -52.61 11.06 -4.86
C ILE A 48 -53.54 10.33 -3.89
N GLY A 49 -54.51 9.61 -4.45
CA GLY A 49 -55.43 8.75 -3.70
C GLY A 49 -54.86 7.34 -3.54
N GLY A 50 -54.52 6.98 -2.31
CA GLY A 50 -54.07 5.64 -1.90
C GLY A 50 -55.21 4.77 -1.36
N ARG A 51 -54.86 3.62 -0.76
CA ARG A 51 -55.83 2.64 -0.19
C ARG A 51 -56.60 3.14 1.03
N ASP A 52 -56.15 4.20 1.67
CA ASP A 52 -56.80 4.85 2.80
C ASP A 52 -58.00 5.73 2.40
N MET A 53 -58.24 5.91 1.11
CA MET A 53 -59.40 6.62 0.56
C MET A 53 -60.29 5.71 -0.29
N ARG A 54 -61.58 6.01 -0.33
CA ARG A 54 -62.53 5.34 -1.22
C ARG A 54 -62.70 6.13 -2.52
N LEU A 55 -62.55 5.46 -3.66
CA LEU A 55 -62.90 6.02 -4.96
C LEU A 55 -64.42 6.14 -5.09
N MET A 56 -64.93 7.33 -5.41
CA MET A 56 -66.35 7.58 -5.68
C MET A 56 -66.65 7.45 -7.17
N SER A 57 -65.87 8.12 -8.01
CA SER A 57 -66.00 8.09 -9.46
C SER A 57 -64.68 8.47 -10.12
N TYR A 58 -64.44 7.94 -11.32
CA TYR A 58 -63.40 8.49 -12.18
C TYR A 58 -63.94 9.76 -12.87
N ASN A 59 -63.03 10.64 -13.27
CA ASN A 59 -63.41 11.78 -14.09
C ASN A 59 -64.01 11.30 -15.42
N ALA A 60 -65.11 11.93 -15.84
CA ALA A 60 -65.82 11.57 -17.07
C ALA A 60 -64.98 11.81 -18.34
N ASP A 61 -64.00 12.71 -18.28
CA ASP A 61 -63.08 13.04 -19.37
C ASP A 61 -62.01 11.96 -19.64
N GLY A 62 -61.90 10.94 -18.77
CA GLY A 62 -60.96 9.84 -18.93
C GLY A 62 -59.49 10.26 -18.80
N ARG A 63 -59.20 11.47 -18.32
CA ARG A 63 -57.84 12.01 -18.24
C ARG A 63 -56.93 11.15 -17.39
N ARG A 64 -55.68 11.07 -17.83
CA ARG A 64 -54.59 10.35 -17.16
C ARG A 64 -53.44 11.29 -16.92
N VAL A 65 -52.79 11.13 -15.77
CA VAL A 65 -51.64 11.91 -15.35
C VAL A 65 -50.44 11.00 -15.12
N ASN A 66 -49.26 11.58 -15.26
CA ASN A 66 -48.01 10.94 -14.89
C ASN A 66 -47.52 11.57 -13.58
N ILE A 67 -47.12 10.73 -12.64
CA ILE A 67 -46.61 11.14 -11.33
C ILE A 67 -45.09 11.01 -11.35
N GLY A 68 -44.38 12.13 -11.21
CA GLY A 68 -42.93 12.14 -11.02
C GLY A 68 -42.61 12.03 -9.53
N ILE A 69 -41.72 11.10 -9.16
CA ILE A 69 -41.15 11.00 -7.81
C ILE A 69 -39.74 11.59 -7.90
N ALA A 70 -39.29 12.35 -6.89
CA ALA A 70 -37.95 12.94 -6.88
C ALA A 70 -36.87 11.89 -7.23
N GLY A 71 -36.22 12.04 -8.40
CA GLY A 71 -35.36 11.04 -9.04
C GLY A 71 -35.86 10.64 -10.45
N ASP A 72 -35.31 9.57 -11.02
CA ASP A 72 -35.65 9.09 -12.37
C ASP A 72 -36.89 8.16 -12.43
N HIS A 73 -37.64 8.03 -11.34
CA HIS A 73 -38.82 7.14 -11.28
C HIS A 73 -40.12 7.90 -11.56
N GLN A 74 -40.88 7.41 -12.55
CA GLN A 74 -42.17 7.97 -12.95
C GLN A 74 -43.26 6.87 -12.98
N MET A 75 -44.42 7.15 -12.39
CA MET A 75 -45.61 6.31 -12.55
C MET A 75 -46.49 6.93 -13.63
N THR A 76 -46.64 6.26 -14.77
CA THR A 76 -47.35 6.81 -15.94
C THR A 76 -48.80 6.34 -16.03
N GLY A 77 -49.66 7.16 -16.63
CA GLY A 77 -51.01 6.78 -17.02
C GLY A 77 -52.03 6.59 -15.90
N LYS A 78 -51.86 7.22 -14.73
CA LYS A 78 -52.79 7.11 -13.59
C LYS A 78 -54.06 7.90 -13.85
N ARG A 79 -55.23 7.30 -13.63
CA ARG A 79 -56.53 7.96 -13.88
C ARG A 79 -56.83 8.95 -12.77
N LEU A 80 -57.44 10.08 -13.11
CA LEU A 80 -57.98 11.01 -12.14
C LEU A 80 -59.38 10.60 -11.68
N GLY A 81 -59.68 10.84 -10.41
CA GLY A 81 -61.00 10.58 -9.85
C GLY A 81 -61.31 11.44 -8.63
N THR A 82 -62.53 11.26 -8.15
CA THR A 82 -63.04 11.81 -6.88
C THR A 82 -62.96 10.75 -5.81
N PHE A 83 -62.37 11.10 -4.68
CA PHE A 83 -62.15 10.23 -3.54
C PHE A 83 -62.81 10.80 -2.29
N CYS A 84 -63.08 9.93 -1.32
CA CYS A 84 -63.52 10.35 0.00
C CYS A 84 -62.82 9.62 1.14
N SER A 85 -62.67 10.31 2.27
CA SER A 85 -62.17 9.75 3.54
C SER A 85 -62.90 10.37 4.74
N VAL A 86 -62.84 9.71 5.89
CA VAL A 86 -63.37 10.25 7.14
C VAL A 86 -62.27 11.01 7.86
N ILE A 87 -62.55 12.27 8.20
CA ILE A 87 -61.63 13.13 8.95
C ILE A 87 -62.35 13.67 10.20
N VAL A 88 -61.62 13.74 11.31
CA VAL A 88 -62.11 14.35 12.56
C VAL A 88 -61.72 15.83 12.58
N THR A 89 -62.72 16.69 12.77
CA THR A 89 -62.57 18.15 12.88
C THR A 89 -62.99 18.65 14.26
N ASN A 90 -62.82 19.94 14.51
CA ASN A 90 -63.38 20.62 15.68
C ASN A 90 -64.92 20.53 15.78
N ARG A 91 -65.63 20.18 14.69
CA ARG A 91 -67.10 20.03 14.66
C ARG A 91 -67.55 18.56 14.55
N GLY A 92 -66.65 17.61 14.82
CA GLY A 92 -66.92 16.18 14.71
C GLY A 92 -66.40 15.55 13.42
N LYS A 93 -66.83 14.31 13.14
CA LYS A 93 -66.46 13.58 11.93
C LYS A 93 -67.16 14.17 10.70
N ILE A 94 -66.42 14.28 9.61
CA ILE A 94 -66.94 14.68 8.30
C ILE A 94 -66.48 13.66 7.24
N LEU A 95 -67.20 13.63 6.12
CA LEU A 95 -66.73 12.97 4.90
C LEU A 95 -66.01 14.01 4.04
N ALA A 96 -64.68 13.93 4.02
CA ALA A 96 -63.86 14.80 3.19
C ALA A 96 -63.86 14.29 1.74
N ILE A 97 -64.14 15.18 0.79
CA ILE A 97 -64.19 14.88 -0.65
C ILE A 97 -62.98 15.53 -1.35
N PHE A 98 -62.25 14.72 -2.11
CA PHE A 98 -61.06 15.09 -2.87
C PHE A 98 -61.27 14.82 -4.35
N HIS A 99 -61.55 15.87 -5.10
CA HIS A 99 -61.63 15.85 -6.55
C HIS A 99 -60.24 15.96 -7.20
N GLN A 100 -60.13 15.46 -8.43
CA GLN A 100 -58.92 15.57 -9.28
C GLN A 100 -57.68 14.90 -8.65
N TYR A 101 -57.85 13.75 -8.01
CA TYR A 101 -56.75 12.97 -7.42
C TYR A 101 -56.32 11.84 -8.35
N ALA A 102 -55.01 11.61 -8.45
CA ALA A 102 -54.48 10.47 -9.18
C ALA A 102 -54.72 9.17 -8.40
N HIS A 103 -55.38 8.20 -9.03
CA HIS A 103 -55.66 6.92 -8.40
C HIS A 103 -54.43 6.01 -8.43
N VAL A 104 -53.86 5.70 -7.26
CA VAL A 104 -52.70 4.83 -7.12
C VAL A 104 -53.00 3.74 -6.08
N PRO A 105 -53.70 2.65 -6.48
CA PRO A 105 -54.08 1.58 -5.55
C PRO A 105 -52.89 0.79 -5.02
N GLU A 106 -51.72 0.92 -5.64
CA GLU A 106 -50.47 0.33 -5.16
C GLU A 106 -49.92 1.05 -3.92
N GLN A 107 -50.33 2.30 -3.68
CA GLN A 107 -49.87 3.12 -2.57
C GLN A 107 -50.82 2.99 -1.37
N GLU A 108 -50.27 2.69 -0.18
CA GLU A 108 -51.08 2.47 1.02
C GLU A 108 -51.70 3.75 1.59
N LYS A 109 -50.96 4.87 1.58
CA LYS A 109 -51.37 6.14 2.18
C LYS A 109 -51.44 7.24 1.14
N SER A 110 -52.45 8.09 1.23
CA SER A 110 -52.64 9.20 0.32
C SER A 110 -51.64 10.33 0.55
N ILE A 111 -51.37 11.10 -0.51
CA ILE A 111 -50.58 12.33 -0.45
C ILE A 111 -51.50 13.49 -0.85
N HIS A 112 -51.62 14.47 0.03
CA HIS A 112 -52.40 15.68 -0.20
C HIS A 112 -51.48 16.82 -0.63
N SER A 113 -51.82 17.47 -1.75
CA SER A 113 -51.11 18.63 -2.25
C SER A 113 -51.57 19.91 -1.55
N LYS A 114 -50.60 20.67 -1.02
CA LYS A 114 -50.87 21.95 -0.37
C LYS A 114 -51.47 22.98 -1.32
N CYS A 115 -50.87 23.16 -2.48
CA CYS A 115 -51.36 24.14 -3.45
C CYS A 115 -52.76 23.78 -3.95
N GLN A 116 -53.08 22.49 -4.10
CA GLN A 116 -54.41 22.05 -4.52
C GLN A 116 -55.49 22.34 -3.46
N PHE A 117 -55.18 22.20 -2.17
CA PHE A 117 -56.09 22.61 -1.09
C PHE A 117 -56.27 24.13 -1.06
N GLN A 118 -55.18 24.88 -1.20
CA GLN A 118 -55.20 26.35 -1.21
C GLN A 118 -55.98 26.90 -2.41
N ALA A 119 -55.92 26.24 -3.56
CA ALA A 119 -56.72 26.61 -4.74
C ALA A 119 -58.24 26.43 -4.52
N HIS A 120 -58.65 25.67 -3.50
CA HIS A 120 -60.03 25.60 -3.03
C HIS A 120 -60.28 26.50 -1.80
N ASN A 121 -59.50 27.56 -1.64
CA ASN A 121 -59.59 28.54 -0.55
C ASN A 121 -59.41 27.96 0.87
N ASN A 122 -58.80 26.77 0.99
CA ASN A 122 -58.45 26.22 2.30
C ASN A 122 -57.12 26.81 2.79
N LEU A 123 -57.05 27.21 4.05
CA LEU A 123 -55.81 27.67 4.67
C LEU A 123 -55.05 26.47 5.23
N VAL A 124 -53.90 26.15 4.64
CA VAL A 124 -53.02 25.05 5.08
C VAL A 124 -51.85 25.59 5.88
N GLY A 125 -51.88 25.37 7.19
CA GLY A 125 -50.83 25.71 8.13
C GLY A 125 -49.97 24.51 8.52
N ASP A 126 -49.05 24.09 7.65
CA ASP A 126 -48.22 22.88 7.77
C ASP A 126 -46.93 23.05 8.58
N THR A 127 -46.63 24.27 9.01
CA THR A 127 -45.48 24.57 9.89
C THR A 127 -45.75 24.06 11.31
N ALA A 128 -44.76 23.36 11.88
CA ALA A 128 -44.85 22.81 13.24
C ALA A 128 -44.97 23.90 14.31
N THR A 129 -45.72 23.61 15.38
CA THR A 129 -45.87 24.53 16.52
C THR A 129 -44.54 24.89 17.20
N ALA A 130 -43.55 23.99 17.14
CA ALA A 130 -42.20 24.23 17.64
C ALA A 130 -41.50 25.43 16.97
N TYR A 131 -41.94 25.84 15.79
CA TYR A 131 -41.45 27.00 15.05
C TYR A 131 -42.46 28.15 15.02
N GLY A 132 -43.46 28.14 15.91
CA GLY A 132 -44.54 29.14 15.95
C GLY A 132 -45.61 28.93 14.86
N GLY A 133 -45.58 27.80 14.15
CA GLY A 133 -46.53 27.50 13.09
C GLY A 133 -47.94 27.14 13.60
N PRO A 134 -48.99 27.42 12.81
CA PRO A 134 -50.37 27.15 13.19
C PRO A 134 -50.76 25.66 13.25
N GLN A 135 -50.00 24.76 12.62
CA GLN A 135 -50.17 23.30 12.59
C GLN A 135 -51.62 22.78 12.43
N ARG A 136 -52.38 23.38 11.51
CA ARG A 136 -53.78 23.04 11.25
C ARG A 136 -54.18 23.40 9.83
N ILE A 137 -55.25 22.77 9.34
CA ILE A 137 -55.96 23.21 8.13
C ILE A 137 -57.28 23.84 8.56
N GLN A 138 -57.63 24.96 7.94
CA GLN A 138 -58.93 25.59 8.05
C GLN A 138 -59.60 25.55 6.68
N THR A 139 -60.75 24.90 6.61
CA THR A 139 -61.49 24.78 5.34
C THR A 139 -62.25 26.07 5.03
N ALA A 140 -62.57 26.28 3.76
CA ALA A 140 -63.41 27.39 3.32
C ALA A 140 -64.78 27.42 4.05
N ASP A 141 -65.32 26.25 4.36
CA ASP A 141 -66.58 26.07 5.10
C ASP A 141 -66.45 26.27 6.64
N GLY A 142 -65.26 26.66 7.12
CA GLY A 142 -65.03 27.01 8.52
C GLY A 142 -64.76 25.84 9.47
N TYR A 143 -64.48 24.64 8.94
CA TYR A 143 -63.99 23.51 9.75
C TYR A 143 -62.50 23.66 10.03
N GLN A 144 -62.06 23.22 11.20
CA GLN A 144 -60.65 23.20 11.58
C GLN A 144 -60.23 21.77 11.90
N LEU A 145 -59.13 21.33 11.28
CA LEU A 145 -58.54 20.03 11.50
C LEU A 145 -57.06 20.17 11.89
N PRO A 146 -56.61 19.54 12.98
CA PRO A 146 -55.22 19.60 13.41
C PRO A 146 -54.33 18.73 12.51
N LEU A 147 -53.14 19.22 12.19
CA LEU A 147 -52.10 18.42 11.54
C LEU A 147 -51.23 17.72 12.59
N SER A 148 -50.82 16.48 12.32
CA SER A 148 -49.87 15.75 13.16
C SER A 148 -48.48 15.83 12.54
N ILE A 149 -47.53 16.47 13.22
CA ILE A 149 -46.13 16.46 12.79
C ILE A 149 -45.45 15.19 13.32
N ARG A 150 -44.94 14.35 12.42
CA ARG A 150 -44.19 13.14 12.75
C ARG A 150 -42.88 13.13 11.99
N SER A 151 -41.78 13.00 12.72
CA SER A 151 -40.42 13.01 12.14
C SER A 151 -40.16 14.22 11.23
N GLY A 152 -40.78 15.37 11.55
CA GLY A 152 -40.64 16.62 10.79
C GLY A 152 -41.63 16.79 9.62
N LEU A 153 -42.46 15.81 9.30
CA LEU A 153 -43.44 15.89 8.21
C LEU A 153 -44.88 16.08 8.74
N PRO A 154 -45.73 16.88 8.06
CA PRO A 154 -47.12 17.07 8.44
C PRO A 154 -48.02 15.99 7.86
N TYR A 155 -48.92 15.47 8.70
CA TYR A 155 -49.88 14.44 8.34
C TYR A 155 -51.31 14.83 8.72
N ILE A 156 -52.26 14.46 7.86
CA ILE A 156 -53.69 14.48 8.12
C ILE A 156 -54.09 13.12 8.68
N ARG A 157 -54.85 13.12 9.78
CA ARG A 157 -55.47 11.88 10.29
C ARG A 157 -56.74 11.60 9.50
N GLN A 158 -56.75 10.51 8.75
CA GLN A 158 -57.90 10.09 7.96
C GLN A 158 -58.07 8.56 7.93
N THR A 159 -59.32 8.11 7.86
CA THR A 159 -59.67 6.69 7.79
C THR A 159 -60.57 6.40 6.60
N TYR A 160 -60.52 5.16 6.11
CA TYR A 160 -61.37 4.70 5.02
C TYR A 160 -62.86 4.74 5.44
N PRO A 161 -63.76 5.30 4.62
CA PRO A 161 -65.17 5.50 5.00
C PRO A 161 -66.01 4.23 4.83
N THR A 162 -66.85 3.93 5.83
CA THR A 162 -67.87 2.87 5.75
C THR A 162 -69.07 3.31 4.88
N ASN A 163 -69.91 2.35 4.44
CA ASN A 163 -71.10 2.67 3.64
C ASN A 163 -72.11 3.56 4.37
N ASP A 164 -72.22 3.41 5.70
CA ASP A 164 -73.14 4.19 6.52
C ASP A 164 -72.59 5.61 6.73
N GLU A 165 -71.28 5.73 7.03
CA GLU A 165 -70.62 7.04 7.16
C GLU A 165 -70.69 7.88 5.88
N ILE A 166 -70.69 7.26 4.69
CA ILE A 166 -70.86 8.00 3.42
C ILE A 166 -72.25 8.63 3.29
N LYS A 167 -73.28 7.99 3.87
CA LYS A 167 -74.66 8.48 3.82
C LYS A 167 -74.96 9.48 4.94
N GLU A 168 -74.36 9.27 6.11
CA GLU A 168 -74.71 9.99 7.34
C GLU A 168 -73.83 11.22 7.60
N LEU A 169 -72.54 11.17 7.27
CA LEU A 169 -71.62 12.27 7.57
C LEU A 169 -71.82 13.44 6.61
N THR A 170 -71.60 14.65 7.11
CA THR A 170 -71.60 15.86 6.27
C THR A 170 -70.44 15.81 5.28
N HIS A 171 -70.75 16.05 4.01
CA HIS A 171 -69.77 16.08 2.92
C HIS A 171 -69.11 17.46 2.87
N VAL A 172 -67.78 17.49 2.92
CA VAL A 172 -66.99 18.72 2.86
C VAL A 172 -65.97 18.59 1.74
N GLN A 173 -65.97 19.54 0.80
CA GLN A 173 -65.05 19.52 -0.33
C GLN A 173 -63.71 20.14 0.06
N PHE A 174 -62.62 19.41 -0.17
CA PHE A 174 -61.26 19.88 0.11
C PHE A 174 -60.52 20.33 -1.14
N THR A 175 -61.00 19.92 -2.32
CA THR A 175 -60.48 20.36 -3.62
C THR A 175 -61.63 20.61 -4.57
N SER A 176 -61.40 21.40 -5.62
CA SER A 176 -62.45 21.76 -6.59
C SER A 176 -62.75 20.60 -7.57
N PRO A 177 -64.02 20.38 -7.97
CA PRO A 177 -64.36 19.44 -9.04
C PRO A 177 -63.89 19.90 -10.43
N ALA A 178 -63.58 21.19 -10.61
CA ALA A 178 -63.04 21.73 -11.87
C ALA A 178 -61.68 21.14 -12.23
N GLU A 179 -61.26 21.29 -13.49
CA GLU A 179 -59.96 20.80 -13.96
C GLU A 179 -58.80 21.40 -13.15
N TRP A 180 -57.94 20.52 -12.62
CA TRP A 180 -56.78 20.93 -11.86
C TRP A 180 -55.60 21.27 -12.78
N ASN A 181 -55.16 22.52 -12.73
CA ASN A 181 -53.95 22.99 -13.42
C ASN A 181 -52.97 23.61 -12.40
N PRO A 182 -51.88 22.92 -12.04
CA PRO A 182 -50.94 23.42 -11.04
C PRO A 182 -50.17 24.67 -11.47
N ASN A 183 -50.02 24.88 -12.79
CA ASN A 183 -49.28 26.03 -13.35
C ASN A 183 -49.96 27.37 -13.04
N LEU A 184 -51.23 27.36 -12.61
CA LEU A 184 -51.91 28.56 -12.12
C LEU A 184 -51.26 29.14 -10.86
N ASN A 185 -50.46 28.33 -10.15
CA ASN A 185 -49.69 28.77 -8.98
C ASN A 185 -48.27 29.20 -9.32
N ASP A 186 -47.87 29.12 -10.59
CA ASP A 186 -46.53 29.53 -11.01
C ASP A 186 -46.40 31.05 -10.93
N ASP A 187 -45.24 31.48 -10.45
CA ASP A 187 -44.91 32.89 -10.37
C ASP A 187 -44.53 33.43 -11.75
N SER A 188 -45.18 34.51 -12.20
CA SER A 188 -44.89 35.19 -13.46
C SER A 188 -44.03 36.45 -13.28
N ARG A 189 -43.60 36.76 -12.04
CA ARG A 189 -42.74 37.90 -11.76
C ARG A 189 -41.37 37.75 -12.44
N ARG A 190 -40.97 38.75 -13.23
CA ARG A 190 -39.61 38.86 -13.79
C ARG A 190 -38.59 39.06 -12.66
N LEU A 191 -37.50 38.31 -12.70
CA LEU A 191 -36.39 38.24 -11.71
C LEU A 191 -35.54 39.52 -11.58
N ASP A 192 -36.09 40.69 -11.92
CA ASP A 192 -35.31 41.89 -12.20
C ASP A 192 -35.40 42.94 -11.07
N TYR A 193 -36.18 42.70 -10.00
CA TYR A 193 -36.43 43.72 -8.97
C TYR A 193 -36.17 43.23 -7.55
N TYR A 194 -34.98 43.55 -7.05
CA TYR A 194 -34.61 43.45 -5.63
C TYR A 194 -35.36 44.45 -4.73
N GLU A 195 -36.13 45.38 -5.31
CA GLU A 195 -36.81 46.44 -4.54
C GLU A 195 -38.17 46.03 -3.95
N GLN A 196 -38.75 44.87 -4.33
CA GLN A 196 -40.11 44.51 -3.92
C GLN A 196 -40.19 43.78 -2.57
N TYR A 197 -39.09 43.20 -2.10
CA TYR A 197 -39.02 42.61 -0.78
C TYR A 197 -38.21 43.56 0.08
N ASP A 198 -38.87 44.17 1.07
CA ASP A 198 -38.33 45.11 2.06
C ASP A 198 -37.28 44.43 2.97
N ILE A 199 -36.31 43.75 2.34
CA ILE A 199 -35.22 43.02 2.96
C ILE A 199 -34.20 44.09 3.31
N ASN A 200 -34.26 44.56 4.56
CA ASN A 200 -33.32 45.52 5.06
C ASN A 200 -31.89 44.96 4.95
N ALA A 201 -30.91 45.80 4.66
CA ALA A 201 -29.50 45.39 4.59
C ALA A 201 -29.04 44.67 5.89
N THR A 202 -29.67 44.97 7.02
CA THR A 202 -29.49 44.27 8.30
C THR A 202 -30.01 42.84 8.31
N ASP A 203 -31.11 42.53 7.61
CA ASP A 203 -31.64 41.16 7.52
C ASP A 203 -30.79 40.31 6.60
N ILE A 204 -30.30 40.90 5.50
CA ILE A 204 -29.27 40.29 4.66
C ILE A 204 -28.01 40.06 5.51
N ALA A 205 -27.55 41.01 6.31
CA ALA A 205 -26.38 40.83 7.17
C ALA A 205 -26.58 39.76 8.27
N ASN A 206 -27.80 39.58 8.78
CA ASN A 206 -28.11 38.56 9.78
C ASN A 206 -28.20 37.15 9.21
N VAL A 207 -28.66 37.00 7.96
CA VAL A 207 -28.73 35.72 7.23
C VAL A 207 -27.41 35.39 6.53
N MET A 208 -26.71 36.41 6.01
CA MET A 208 -25.43 36.31 5.30
C MET A 208 -24.22 36.39 6.21
N ASN A 209 -24.36 36.75 7.49
CA ASN A 209 -23.41 36.30 8.49
C ASN A 209 -23.60 34.79 8.54
N PRO A 210 -22.72 34.00 7.89
CA PRO A 210 -22.76 32.58 8.13
C PRO A 210 -22.60 32.43 9.65
N LEU A 211 -23.31 31.49 10.27
CA LEU A 211 -22.85 30.89 11.52
C LEU A 211 -21.33 30.77 11.37
N THR A 212 -20.58 31.66 12.04
CA THR A 212 -19.14 31.75 11.83
C THR A 212 -18.65 30.33 11.90
N PRO A 213 -17.99 29.79 10.84
CA PRO A 213 -17.66 28.39 10.83
C PRO A 213 -16.99 28.12 12.16
N ARG A 214 -17.45 27.11 12.91
CA ARG A 214 -16.92 26.86 14.25
C ARG A 214 -15.47 26.43 14.08
N TYR A 215 -14.56 27.40 14.04
CA TYR A 215 -13.15 27.15 14.16
C TYR A 215 -12.91 26.95 15.65
N SER A 216 -12.35 25.80 16.01
CA SER A 216 -11.82 25.63 17.35
C SER A 216 -10.65 26.59 17.51
N VAL A 217 -10.90 27.76 18.10
CA VAL A 217 -9.81 28.61 18.57
C VAL A 217 -9.10 27.81 19.66
N PRO A 218 -7.78 27.58 19.58
CA PRO A 218 -7.04 26.91 20.63
C PRO A 218 -7.36 27.57 21.96
N THR A 219 -7.79 26.78 22.95
CA THR A 219 -8.08 27.29 24.28
C THR A 219 -6.88 28.09 24.79
N VAL A 220 -7.10 29.34 25.20
CA VAL A 220 -6.04 30.19 25.72
C VAL A 220 -5.41 29.48 26.92
N ILE A 221 -4.14 29.08 26.78
CA ILE A 221 -3.42 28.37 27.83
C ILE A 221 -3.02 29.39 28.89
N ASP A 222 -3.52 29.22 30.11
CA ASP A 222 -3.05 29.98 31.26
C ASP A 222 -1.66 29.46 31.69
N TYR A 223 -0.62 30.19 31.33
CA TYR A 223 0.76 29.82 31.64
C TYR A 223 1.08 29.90 33.14
N GLU A 224 0.36 30.72 33.91
CA GLU A 224 0.62 30.91 35.34
C GLU A 224 0.24 29.64 36.12
N SER A 225 -0.93 29.07 35.86
CA SER A 225 -1.34 27.79 36.47
C SER A 225 -0.49 26.59 36.02
N LYS A 226 0.22 26.69 34.88
CA LYS A 226 1.11 25.63 34.41
C LYS A 226 2.49 25.65 35.06
N ARG A 227 2.89 26.75 35.72
CA ARG A 227 4.21 26.87 36.39
C ARG A 227 4.50 25.73 37.36
N LYS A 228 3.48 25.21 38.05
CA LYS A 228 3.61 24.06 38.97
C LYS A 228 4.19 22.80 38.31
N TYR A 229 3.99 22.62 37.00
CA TYR A 229 4.53 21.47 36.25
C TYR A 229 5.99 21.69 35.81
N PHE A 230 6.49 22.93 35.83
CA PHE A 230 7.84 23.32 35.41
C PHE A 230 8.65 23.83 36.60
N ALA A 231 8.52 23.20 37.78
CA ALA A 231 9.21 23.58 39.01
C ALA A 231 9.06 25.07 39.39
N HIS A 232 7.91 25.67 39.10
CA HIS A 232 7.60 27.08 39.35
C HIS A 232 8.49 28.11 38.62
N LEU A 233 9.14 27.71 37.52
CA LEU A 233 9.88 28.63 36.64
C LEU A 233 9.02 29.83 36.20
N PRO A 234 9.64 30.98 35.83
CA PRO A 234 8.91 32.17 35.39
C PRO A 234 7.95 31.88 34.22
N ALA A 235 6.77 32.50 34.21
CA ALA A 235 5.75 32.27 33.18
C ALA A 235 6.23 32.61 31.76
N SER A 236 7.16 33.56 31.62
CA SER A 236 7.82 33.89 30.36
C SER A 236 8.60 32.70 29.78
N VAL A 237 9.33 31.96 30.63
CA VAL A 237 10.08 30.77 30.25
C VAL A 237 9.12 29.65 29.88
N VAL A 238 8.08 29.40 30.68
CA VAL A 238 7.06 28.38 30.38
C VAL A 238 6.39 28.67 29.03
N LYS A 239 6.01 29.92 28.77
CA LYS A 239 5.44 30.34 27.48
C LYS A 239 6.42 30.11 26.32
N ALA A 240 7.70 30.41 26.50
CA ALA A 240 8.73 30.13 25.50
C ALA A 240 8.90 28.62 25.28
N THR A 241 8.87 27.80 26.34
CA THR A 241 8.93 26.34 26.25
C THR A 241 7.77 25.80 25.43
N PHE A 242 6.53 26.21 25.71
CA PHE A 242 5.35 25.79 24.92
C PHE A 242 5.45 26.19 23.45
N LYS A 243 6.11 27.31 23.13
CA LYS A 243 6.33 27.76 21.75
C LYS A 243 7.36 26.91 21.01
N HIS A 244 8.41 26.47 21.69
CA HIS A 244 9.56 25.76 21.07
C HIS A 244 9.55 24.25 21.27
N THR A 245 8.54 23.69 21.94
CA THR A 245 8.43 22.25 22.21
C THR A 245 7.06 21.72 21.76
N THR A 246 6.98 20.42 21.50
CA THR A 246 5.74 19.76 21.05
C THR A 246 5.04 19.03 22.20
N GLN A 247 3.73 18.82 22.05
CA GLN A 247 2.87 18.17 23.06
C GLN A 247 2.12 16.98 22.46
N ASN A 248 2.85 16.13 21.73
CA ASN A 248 2.25 15.06 20.93
C ASN A 248 1.87 13.83 21.79
N MET A 249 2.27 13.77 23.05
CA MET A 249 2.07 12.62 23.93
C MET A 249 0.90 12.85 24.89
N LYS A 250 0.09 11.81 25.09
CA LYS A 250 -0.98 11.79 26.08
C LYS A 250 -0.93 10.49 26.85
N LEU A 251 -1.14 10.57 28.16
CA LEU A 251 -1.42 9.39 28.97
C LEU A 251 -2.88 8.97 28.69
N PRO A 252 -3.13 7.72 28.27
CA PRO A 252 -4.50 7.24 28.14
C PRO A 252 -5.15 7.25 29.54
N PRO A 253 -6.42 7.69 29.67
CA PRO A 253 -7.13 7.60 30.93
C PRO A 253 -7.29 6.11 31.27
N ALA A 254 -6.66 5.66 32.35
CA ALA A 254 -6.75 4.29 32.83
C ALA A 254 -7.25 4.29 34.27
N SER A 255 -8.29 3.50 34.54
CA SER A 255 -8.83 3.33 35.90
C SER A 255 -7.86 2.58 36.82
N TYR A 256 -6.94 1.79 36.24
CA TYR A 256 -5.94 1.01 36.96
C TYR A 256 -4.54 1.37 36.46
N LEU A 257 -3.59 1.45 37.40
CA LEU A 257 -2.20 1.76 37.10
C LEU A 257 -1.48 0.49 36.61
N HIS A 258 -1.03 0.50 35.36
CA HIS A 258 -0.23 -0.57 34.77
C HIS A 258 1.24 -0.14 34.65
N LYS A 259 2.17 -1.08 34.90
CA LYS A 259 3.59 -0.88 34.58
C LYS A 259 3.77 -0.91 33.05
N MET A 260 4.36 0.14 32.49
CA MET A 260 4.56 0.27 31.04
C MET A 260 6.04 0.08 30.69
N PHE A 261 6.34 -0.87 29.80
CA PHE A 261 7.71 -1.07 29.27
C PHE A 261 8.05 -0.10 28.13
N LYS A 262 7.03 0.46 27.47
CA LYS A 262 7.14 1.40 26.35
C LYS A 262 6.16 2.55 26.53
N SER A 263 6.44 3.67 25.88
CA SER A 263 5.56 4.83 25.90
C SER A 263 4.21 4.49 25.22
N PRO A 264 3.06 4.97 25.76
CA PRO A 264 1.75 4.72 25.16
C PRO A 264 1.61 5.24 23.73
N ASN A 265 2.26 6.37 23.42
CA ASN A 265 2.30 6.90 22.05
C ASN A 265 3.42 6.19 21.27
N PRO A 266 3.11 5.51 20.14
CA PRO A 266 4.10 4.83 19.30
C PRO A 266 5.25 5.74 18.84
N SER A 267 4.96 7.00 18.48
CA SER A 267 5.96 7.96 17.97
C SER A 267 7.10 8.24 18.96
N ALA A 268 6.82 8.15 20.26
CA ALA A 268 7.80 8.37 21.32
C ALA A 268 8.83 7.23 21.44
N ASN A 269 8.50 6.06 20.91
CA ASN A 269 9.36 4.87 20.97
C ASN A 269 10.30 4.76 19.74
N LEU A 270 10.21 5.70 18.79
CA LEU A 270 11.00 5.70 17.56
C LEU A 270 12.17 6.69 17.68
N LYS A 271 13.36 6.28 17.24
CA LYS A 271 14.50 7.19 17.07
C LYS A 271 14.15 8.20 15.96
N ARG A 272 14.19 9.50 16.25
CA ARG A 272 13.96 10.54 15.24
C ARG A 272 15.27 11.01 14.60
N ARG A 273 15.20 11.37 13.32
CA ARG A 273 16.25 12.07 12.57
C ARG A 273 15.75 13.47 12.24
N ASP A 274 16.62 14.46 12.40
CA ASP A 274 16.29 15.87 12.08
C ASP A 274 16.48 16.15 10.58
N GLU A 275 15.76 15.43 9.73
CA GLU A 275 15.72 15.68 8.29
C GLU A 275 14.44 15.13 7.66
N ASP A 276 14.04 15.70 6.53
CA ASP A 276 12.99 15.11 5.70
C ASP A 276 13.60 14.05 4.79
N ASP A 277 12.86 12.95 4.56
CA ASP A 277 13.19 11.98 3.52
C ASP A 277 12.37 12.30 2.26
N ALA A 278 13.03 12.43 1.12
CA ALA A 278 12.41 12.44 -0.20
C ALA A 278 12.31 10.99 -0.73
N THR A 279 11.19 10.63 -1.34
CA THR A 279 10.94 9.29 -1.86
C THR A 279 10.58 9.31 -3.34
N ASP A 280 11.01 8.28 -4.06
CA ASP A 280 10.61 8.03 -5.43
C ASP A 280 10.55 6.53 -5.73
N MET A 281 9.93 6.16 -6.85
CA MET A 281 9.89 4.79 -7.35
C MET A 281 10.79 4.65 -8.58
N ILE A 282 11.67 3.65 -8.53
CA ILE A 282 12.62 3.34 -9.60
C ILE A 282 12.19 2.07 -10.34
N TYR A 283 12.44 2.07 -11.65
CA TYR A 283 12.07 0.98 -12.55
C TYR A 283 13.29 0.41 -13.25
N SER A 284 13.31 -0.92 -13.38
CA SER A 284 14.26 -1.68 -14.17
C SER A 284 13.54 -2.41 -15.29
N ASP A 285 14.18 -2.52 -16.44
CA ASP A 285 13.73 -3.34 -17.56
C ASP A 285 13.84 -4.85 -17.23
N THR A 286 14.88 -5.19 -16.48
CA THR A 286 15.30 -6.55 -16.13
C THR A 286 14.84 -6.91 -14.71
N PRO A 287 14.26 -8.10 -14.49
CA PRO A 287 13.93 -8.57 -13.15
C PRO A 287 15.18 -8.77 -12.28
N ALA A 288 15.10 -8.37 -11.01
CA ALA A 288 16.17 -8.57 -10.04
C ALA A 288 16.33 -10.06 -9.65
N CYS A 289 17.54 -10.45 -9.24
CA CYS A 289 17.82 -11.76 -8.64
C CYS A 289 16.93 -12.04 -7.42
N ASN A 290 16.55 -13.31 -7.23
CA ASN A 290 15.84 -13.78 -6.04
C ASN A 290 14.53 -13.02 -5.74
N GLY A 291 13.60 -13.05 -6.69
CA GLY A 291 12.23 -12.55 -6.50
C GLY A 291 11.57 -11.93 -7.73
N GLY A 292 12.38 -11.60 -8.75
CA GLY A 292 11.90 -11.14 -10.05
C GLY A 292 11.35 -9.71 -10.05
N GLU A 293 11.62 -8.94 -9.00
CA GLU A 293 11.15 -7.57 -8.85
C GLU A 293 11.74 -6.66 -9.93
N LYS A 294 10.88 -5.88 -10.61
CA LYS A 294 11.29 -4.86 -11.58
C LYS A 294 11.26 -3.43 -11.02
N CYS A 295 10.74 -3.27 -9.80
CA CYS A 295 10.53 -1.97 -9.17
C CYS A 295 11.26 -1.92 -7.82
N ALA A 296 11.65 -0.72 -7.40
CA ALA A 296 12.16 -0.47 -6.06
C ALA A 296 11.78 0.94 -5.60
N HIS A 297 11.68 1.16 -4.29
CA HIS A 297 11.54 2.48 -3.70
C HIS A 297 12.89 2.99 -3.21
N ILE A 298 13.19 4.25 -3.52
CA ILE A 298 14.39 4.94 -3.03
C ILE A 298 13.97 6.03 -2.04
N PHE A 299 14.67 6.10 -0.91
CA PHE A 299 14.53 7.15 0.10
C PHE A 299 15.82 7.93 0.23
N VAL A 300 15.74 9.26 0.23
CA VAL A 300 16.90 10.17 0.26
C VAL A 300 16.69 11.25 1.31
N GLY A 301 17.59 11.33 2.30
CA GLY A 301 17.59 12.44 3.26
C GLY A 301 17.90 13.78 2.59
N ARG A 302 17.09 14.82 2.80
CA ARG A 302 17.29 16.13 2.16
C ARG A 302 18.54 16.86 2.65
N LYS A 303 18.89 16.72 3.93
CA LYS A 303 20.07 17.36 4.53
C LYS A 303 21.31 16.49 4.36
N SER A 304 21.24 15.23 4.77
CA SER A 304 22.40 14.32 4.79
C SER A 304 22.69 13.67 3.44
N LYS A 305 21.74 13.63 2.50
CA LYS A 305 21.77 12.78 1.30
C LYS A 305 21.85 11.27 1.58
N LEU A 306 21.60 10.84 2.82
CA LEU A 306 21.56 9.43 3.19
C LEU A 306 20.50 8.71 2.35
N THR A 307 20.94 7.76 1.54
CA THR A 307 20.10 7.08 0.55
C THR A 307 19.88 5.63 0.96
N ASP A 308 18.68 5.08 0.88
CA ASP A 308 18.43 3.63 0.97
C ASP A 308 17.45 3.22 -0.14
N ALA A 309 17.53 1.97 -0.58
CA ALA A 309 16.64 1.42 -1.60
C ALA A 309 16.04 0.07 -1.16
N TYR A 310 14.77 -0.14 -1.49
CA TYR A 310 14.00 -1.33 -1.11
C TYR A 310 13.28 -1.90 -2.33
N LYS A 311 13.48 -3.19 -2.63
CA LYS A 311 12.83 -3.86 -3.76
C LYS A 311 11.33 -4.07 -3.52
N VAL A 312 10.51 -3.88 -4.55
CA VAL A 312 9.05 -4.10 -4.50
C VAL A 312 8.54 -4.84 -5.73
N LYS A 313 7.54 -5.70 -5.52
CA LYS A 313 6.89 -6.46 -6.60
C LYS A 313 5.83 -5.62 -7.31
N HIS A 314 5.06 -4.85 -6.56
CA HIS A 314 3.92 -4.09 -7.07
C HIS A 314 4.06 -2.60 -6.76
N GLN A 315 3.29 -1.79 -7.47
CA GLN A 315 3.26 -0.32 -7.33
C GLN A 315 2.14 0.11 -6.38
N ASN A 316 1.95 -0.66 -5.30
CA ASN A 316 0.81 -0.54 -4.41
C ASN A 316 1.19 0.27 -3.16
N ALA A 317 0.18 0.91 -2.56
CA ALA A 317 0.36 1.66 -1.31
C ALA A 317 0.89 0.80 -0.15
N GLU A 318 0.60 -0.50 -0.14
CA GLU A 318 1.05 -1.45 0.89
C GLU A 318 2.55 -1.75 0.80
N ASP A 319 3.06 -1.96 -0.41
CA ASP A 319 4.48 -2.19 -0.66
C ASP A 319 5.30 -0.94 -0.26
N PHE A 320 4.79 0.25 -0.58
CA PHE A 320 5.37 1.50 -0.11
C PHE A 320 5.39 1.58 1.43
N LEU A 321 4.28 1.24 2.09
CA LEU A 321 4.19 1.27 3.56
C LEU A 321 5.27 0.40 4.21
N LEU A 322 5.44 -0.82 3.70
CA LEU A 322 6.44 -1.76 4.20
C LEU A 322 7.85 -1.20 4.03
N CYS A 323 8.17 -0.67 2.84
CA CYS A 323 9.48 -0.06 2.58
C CYS A 323 9.74 1.14 3.51
N PHE A 324 8.75 2.00 3.71
CA PHE A 324 8.88 3.16 4.58
C PHE A 324 9.02 2.75 6.06
N GLN A 325 8.27 1.75 6.51
CA GLN A 325 8.43 1.17 7.85
C GLN A 325 9.82 0.59 8.06
N ASP A 326 10.39 -0.09 7.07
CA ASP A 326 11.76 -0.60 7.13
C ASP A 326 12.80 0.53 7.17
N ARG A 327 12.62 1.60 6.39
CA ARG A 327 13.46 2.80 6.48
C ARG A 327 13.42 3.42 7.87
N VAL A 328 12.24 3.57 8.46
CA VAL A 328 12.06 4.10 9.82
C VAL A 328 12.69 3.17 10.86
N ARG A 329 12.55 1.84 10.71
CA ARG A 329 13.14 0.84 11.60
C ARG A 329 14.68 0.86 11.55
N GLN A 330 15.27 0.97 10.37
CA GLN A 330 16.71 0.85 10.17
C GLN A 330 17.46 2.16 10.43
N ARG A 331 16.93 3.30 9.96
CA ARG A 331 17.62 4.59 10.04
C ARG A 331 16.99 5.58 11.02
N GLY A 332 15.73 5.36 11.41
CA GLY A 332 14.96 6.26 12.27
C GLY A 332 13.94 7.10 11.50
N CYS A 333 12.97 7.58 12.26
CA CYS A 333 11.81 8.36 11.84
C CYS A 333 12.22 9.77 11.37
N PRO A 334 11.95 10.17 10.11
CA PRO A 334 12.26 11.51 9.62
C PRO A 334 11.34 12.59 10.22
N THR A 335 11.63 13.86 9.92
CA THR A 335 10.79 15.01 10.27
C THR A 335 9.60 15.13 9.31
N GLY A 336 9.85 14.95 8.02
CA GLY A 336 8.90 15.07 6.92
C GLY A 336 9.11 13.97 5.88
N LEU A 337 8.07 13.69 5.08
CA LEU A 337 8.16 12.87 3.88
C LEU A 337 7.83 13.73 2.66
N VAL A 338 8.70 13.73 1.66
CA VAL A 338 8.54 14.46 0.40
C VAL A 338 8.39 13.44 -0.74
N ALA A 339 7.27 13.50 -1.47
CA ALA A 339 7.00 12.57 -2.56
C ALA A 339 6.51 13.32 -3.81
N ASP A 340 6.36 12.61 -4.93
CA ASP A 340 5.63 13.10 -6.07
C ASP A 340 4.10 13.07 -5.83
N ASN A 341 3.31 13.46 -6.84
CA ASN A 341 1.85 13.39 -6.77
C ASN A 341 1.28 12.02 -7.18
N ALA A 342 1.98 10.91 -6.92
CA ALA A 342 1.45 9.59 -7.18
C ALA A 342 0.34 9.21 -6.16
N PRO A 343 -0.73 8.53 -6.60
CA PRO A 343 -1.80 8.08 -5.70
C PRO A 343 -1.35 7.14 -4.58
N MET A 344 -0.27 6.37 -4.79
CA MET A 344 0.18 5.36 -3.81
C MET A 344 0.51 5.98 -2.45
N TYR A 345 1.09 7.18 -2.43
CA TYR A 345 1.49 7.87 -1.21
C TYR A 345 0.29 8.35 -0.38
N ARG A 346 -0.86 8.57 -1.03
CA ARG A 346 -2.12 9.02 -0.39
C ARG A 346 -2.98 7.88 0.15
N GLY A 347 -2.53 6.63 0.03
CA GLY A 347 -3.26 5.48 0.56
C GLY A 347 -3.63 5.67 2.03
N TRP A 348 -4.86 5.31 2.41
CA TRP A 348 -5.37 5.45 3.79
C TRP A 348 -4.40 4.86 4.82
N LYS A 349 -3.86 3.66 4.57
CA LYS A 349 -2.90 2.99 5.46
C LYS A 349 -1.63 3.83 5.67
N ASN A 350 -1.14 4.50 4.63
CA ASN A 350 0.00 5.40 4.69
C ASN A 350 -0.32 6.64 5.51
N ALA A 351 -1.48 7.26 5.27
CA ALA A 351 -1.93 8.41 6.04
C ALA A 351 -2.11 8.10 7.53
N VAL A 352 -2.63 6.91 7.88
CA VAL A 352 -2.72 6.45 9.28
C VAL A 352 -1.33 6.32 9.88
N TYR A 353 -0.42 5.61 9.22
CA TYR A 353 0.94 5.43 9.74
C TYR A 353 1.67 6.76 9.92
N LEU A 354 1.56 7.69 8.96
CA LEU A 354 2.14 9.03 9.04
C LEU A 354 1.58 9.84 10.23
N ARG A 355 0.28 9.71 10.53
CA ARG A 355 -0.33 10.33 11.72
C ARG A 355 0.20 9.70 13.01
N ASP A 356 0.32 8.38 13.06
CA ASP A 356 0.81 7.64 14.24
C ASP A 356 2.25 8.01 14.60
N ILE A 357 3.10 8.27 13.60
CA ILE A 357 4.50 8.70 13.79
C ILE A 357 4.66 10.23 13.79
N CYS A 358 3.56 10.98 13.64
CA CYS A 358 3.49 12.44 13.60
C CYS A 358 4.43 13.05 12.54
N ILE A 359 4.29 12.64 11.28
CA ILE A 359 5.03 13.16 10.13
C ILE A 359 4.06 13.77 9.12
N SER A 360 4.44 14.90 8.51
CA SER A 360 3.71 15.49 7.38
C SER A 360 4.18 14.89 6.05
N LEU A 361 3.23 14.61 5.16
CA LEU A 361 3.50 14.32 3.75
C LEU A 361 3.40 15.62 2.95
N TRP A 362 4.47 15.97 2.24
CA TRP A 362 4.49 17.03 1.25
C TRP A 362 4.61 16.40 -0.14
N GLN A 363 3.79 16.84 -1.10
CA GLN A 363 3.78 16.31 -2.46
C GLN A 363 4.18 17.40 -3.45
N CYS A 364 5.03 17.05 -4.40
CA CYS A 364 5.39 17.93 -5.51
C CYS A 364 4.17 18.15 -6.42
N GLU A 365 4.10 19.32 -7.05
CA GLU A 365 3.08 19.57 -8.07
C GLU A 365 3.26 18.62 -9.26
N SER A 366 2.13 18.14 -9.81
CA SER A 366 2.16 17.27 -10.98
C SER A 366 2.84 18.00 -12.14
N LYS A 367 3.75 17.31 -12.85
CA LYS A 367 4.58 17.81 -13.97
C LYS A 367 5.73 18.76 -13.60
N TYR A 368 5.92 19.12 -12.33
CA TYR A 368 7.04 19.95 -11.90
C TYR A 368 8.20 19.13 -11.33
N GLN A 369 8.96 18.49 -12.22
CA GLN A 369 10.05 17.58 -11.85
C GLN A 369 11.17 18.23 -11.03
N HIS A 370 11.42 19.54 -11.19
CA HIS A 370 12.46 20.25 -10.45
C HIS A 370 12.23 20.32 -8.93
N GLN A 371 10.99 20.07 -8.48
CA GLN A 371 10.63 20.01 -7.05
C GLN A 371 11.02 18.67 -6.41
N ASN A 372 11.22 17.63 -7.22
CA ASN A 372 11.54 16.29 -6.73
C ASN A 372 13.04 16.18 -6.42
N TYR A 373 13.38 16.34 -5.14
CA TYR A 373 14.75 16.20 -4.66
C TYR A 373 15.32 14.79 -4.87
N ALA A 374 14.48 13.75 -4.83
CA ALA A 374 14.92 12.36 -4.97
C ALA A 374 15.47 12.08 -6.38
N GLU A 375 14.91 12.69 -7.43
CA GLU A 375 15.32 12.50 -8.83
C GLU A 375 16.79 12.87 -9.06
N ASN A 376 17.26 13.99 -8.52
CA ASN A 376 18.66 14.41 -8.66
C ASN A 376 19.64 13.40 -8.04
N ARG A 377 19.29 12.85 -6.87
CA ARG A 377 20.10 11.82 -6.22
C ARG A 377 20.02 10.51 -6.99
N TRP A 378 18.83 10.14 -7.47
CA TRP A 378 18.62 8.96 -8.28
C TRP A 378 19.49 8.96 -9.54
N GLN A 379 19.56 10.06 -10.29
CA GLN A 379 20.43 10.17 -11.47
C GLN A 379 21.91 9.89 -11.16
N THR A 380 22.37 10.36 -10.00
CA THR A 380 23.74 10.08 -9.53
C THR A 380 23.92 8.59 -9.22
N VAL A 381 22.99 8.00 -8.46
CA VAL A 381 23.01 6.56 -8.14
C VAL A 381 23.00 5.73 -9.41
N LYS A 382 22.06 5.99 -10.33
CA LYS A 382 21.92 5.31 -11.62
C LYS A 382 23.22 5.34 -12.44
N ARG A 383 23.87 6.50 -12.54
CA ARG A 383 25.15 6.65 -13.26
C ARG A 383 26.26 5.79 -12.64
N TYR A 384 26.37 5.76 -11.31
CA TYR A 384 27.37 4.94 -10.63
C TYR A 384 27.06 3.45 -10.70
N THR A 385 25.78 3.06 -10.62
CA THR A 385 25.35 1.66 -10.81
C THR A 385 25.73 1.17 -12.20
N ASN A 386 25.40 1.92 -13.26
CA ASN A 386 25.80 1.56 -14.61
C ASN A 386 27.33 1.44 -14.74
N ARG A 387 28.09 2.40 -14.21
CA ARG A 387 29.56 2.33 -14.21
C ARG A 387 30.10 1.07 -13.52
N VAL A 388 29.52 0.67 -12.39
CA VAL A 388 29.93 -0.55 -11.68
C VAL A 388 29.60 -1.79 -12.51
N MET A 389 28.42 -1.83 -13.13
CA MET A 389 28.01 -2.95 -13.98
C MET A 389 28.90 -3.07 -15.22
N ASP A 390 29.14 -1.95 -15.91
CA ASP A 390 29.97 -1.88 -17.12
C ASP A 390 31.42 -2.29 -16.86
N ARG A 391 31.99 -1.87 -15.72
CA ARG A 391 33.39 -2.21 -15.36
C ARG A 391 33.54 -3.63 -14.82
N SER A 392 32.49 -4.21 -14.24
CA SER A 392 32.54 -5.55 -13.67
C SER A 392 32.14 -6.65 -14.66
N GLY A 393 31.40 -6.30 -15.73
CA GLY A 393 30.85 -7.27 -16.66
C GLY A 393 29.79 -8.17 -16.03
N CYS A 394 29.15 -7.73 -14.93
CA CYS A 394 28.13 -8.51 -14.26
C CYS A 394 26.85 -8.61 -15.12
N PRO A 395 26.07 -9.71 -15.00
CA PRO A 395 24.86 -9.88 -15.75
C PRO A 395 23.73 -8.93 -15.29
N PRO A 396 22.78 -8.56 -16.17
CA PRO A 396 21.76 -7.54 -15.88
C PRO A 396 20.84 -7.85 -14.68
N TYR A 397 20.60 -9.12 -14.36
CA TYR A 397 19.71 -9.51 -13.26
C TYR A 397 20.25 -9.13 -11.85
N VAL A 398 21.53 -8.73 -11.77
CA VAL A 398 22.21 -8.32 -10.52
C VAL A 398 22.06 -6.81 -10.25
N TRP A 399 21.34 -6.08 -11.11
CA TRP A 399 21.23 -4.62 -11.05
C TRP A 399 20.87 -4.07 -9.65
N PHE A 400 19.98 -4.73 -8.91
CA PHE A 400 19.57 -4.26 -7.58
C PHE A 400 20.67 -4.41 -6.52
N LEU A 401 21.48 -5.47 -6.63
CA LEU A 401 22.63 -5.67 -5.74
C LEU A 401 23.75 -4.68 -6.07
N ALA A 402 23.99 -4.41 -7.35
CA ALA A 402 24.91 -3.35 -7.79
C ALA A 402 24.47 -1.98 -7.25
N LEU A 403 23.18 -1.67 -7.37
CA LEU A 403 22.58 -0.45 -6.84
C LEU A 403 22.72 -0.35 -5.32
N SER A 404 22.47 -1.44 -4.59
CA SER A 404 22.62 -1.49 -3.13
C SER A 404 24.08 -1.27 -2.69
N TYR A 405 25.04 -1.89 -3.39
CA TYR A 405 26.47 -1.69 -3.17
C TYR A 405 26.90 -0.23 -3.42
N VAL A 406 26.42 0.37 -4.51
CA VAL A 406 26.70 1.77 -4.84
C VAL A 406 26.13 2.71 -3.77
N ILE A 407 24.89 2.48 -3.33
CA ILE A 407 24.28 3.25 -2.24
C ILE A 407 25.10 3.13 -0.96
N PHE A 408 25.53 1.92 -0.59
CA PHE A 408 26.37 1.70 0.58
C PHE A 408 27.70 2.47 0.48
N CYS A 409 28.35 2.45 -0.69
CA CYS A 409 29.57 3.23 -0.93
C CYS A 409 29.30 4.74 -0.79
N LEU A 410 28.27 5.25 -1.47
CA LEU A 410 27.92 6.67 -1.46
C LEU A 410 27.53 7.18 -0.06
N ASN A 411 26.99 6.32 0.79
CA ASN A 411 26.63 6.68 2.17
C ASN A 411 27.84 6.73 3.12
N ASN A 412 28.87 5.93 2.86
CA ASN A 412 30.08 5.85 3.69
C ASN A 412 31.22 6.73 3.17
N CYS A 413 31.23 7.10 1.89
CA CYS A 413 32.19 8.03 1.32
C CYS A 413 31.83 9.50 1.62
N VAL A 414 32.86 10.34 1.71
CA VAL A 414 32.70 11.79 1.86
C VAL A 414 32.06 12.37 0.60
N ASP A 415 31.01 13.18 0.77
CA ASP A 415 30.44 13.97 -0.32
C ASP A 415 30.89 15.44 -0.16
N PRO A 416 31.57 16.02 -1.16
CA PRO A 416 32.13 17.36 -1.07
C PRO A 416 31.05 18.47 -0.95
N ASN A 417 29.80 18.16 -1.29
CA ASN A 417 28.72 19.13 -1.30
C ASN A 417 27.95 19.22 0.03
N ILE A 418 28.33 18.43 1.05
CA ILE A 418 27.63 18.37 2.34
C ILE A 418 28.62 18.40 3.51
N GLY A 419 28.17 18.86 4.69
CA GLY A 419 28.95 18.79 5.93
C GLY A 419 30.36 19.41 5.83
N GLU A 420 30.45 20.60 5.22
CA GLU A 420 31.71 21.33 4.95
C GLU A 420 32.69 20.56 4.04
N GLY A 421 32.21 19.56 3.31
CA GLY A 421 32.97 18.80 2.32
C GLY A 421 33.83 17.67 2.88
N ASN A 422 33.74 17.40 4.19
CA ASN A 422 34.63 16.46 4.89
C ASN A 422 33.90 15.29 5.58
N LYS A 423 32.57 15.20 5.43
CA LYS A 423 31.73 14.23 6.15
C LYS A 423 30.98 13.33 5.17
N SER A 424 30.77 12.08 5.57
CA SER A 424 29.92 11.15 4.82
C SER A 424 28.43 11.40 5.10
N PRO A 425 27.52 11.06 4.17
CA PRO A 425 26.07 11.14 4.41
C PRO A 425 25.62 10.44 5.70
N LEU A 426 26.15 9.24 5.96
CA LEU A 426 25.79 8.47 7.14
C LEU A 426 26.31 9.11 8.44
N GLN A 427 27.50 9.75 8.40
CA GLN A 427 28.03 10.50 9.55
C GLN A 427 27.18 11.74 9.87
N ILE A 428 26.69 12.45 8.85
CA ILE A 428 25.80 13.61 9.06
C ILE A 428 24.45 13.16 9.62
N ALA A 429 23.89 12.06 9.12
CA ALA A 429 22.58 11.57 9.56
C ALA A 429 22.58 11.00 10.98
N THR A 430 23.67 10.35 11.39
CA THR A 430 23.76 9.63 12.68
C THR A 430 24.57 10.37 13.74
N PHE A 431 25.34 11.39 13.34
CA PHE A 431 26.35 12.06 14.17
C PHE A 431 27.40 11.09 14.73
N GLN A 432 27.63 9.96 14.06
CA GLN A 432 28.62 8.94 14.45
C GLN A 432 29.64 8.75 13.33
N MET A 433 30.89 8.47 13.70
CA MET A 433 31.94 8.12 12.73
C MET A 433 31.62 6.77 12.07
N THR A 434 31.71 6.72 10.75
CA THR A 434 31.43 5.52 9.95
C THR A 434 32.68 4.69 9.74
N ASP A 435 32.55 3.38 9.84
CA ASP A 435 33.65 2.42 9.66
C ASP A 435 33.65 1.87 8.23
N ILE A 436 34.73 2.12 7.48
CA ILE A 436 34.90 1.69 6.09
C ILE A 436 35.59 0.33 5.95
N SER A 437 35.98 -0.32 7.05
CA SER A 437 36.69 -1.60 7.03
C SER A 437 36.03 -2.65 6.11
N PRO A 438 34.69 -2.81 6.09
CA PRO A 438 34.05 -3.78 5.20
C PRO A 438 34.26 -3.51 3.69
N LEU A 439 34.51 -2.27 3.28
CA LEU A 439 34.72 -1.87 1.88
C LEU A 439 36.11 -2.21 1.34
N LEU A 440 37.09 -2.40 2.22
CA LEU A 440 38.50 -2.46 1.82
C LEU A 440 38.98 -3.87 1.43
N TYR A 441 38.15 -4.91 1.63
CA TYR A 441 38.55 -6.31 1.45
C TYR A 441 38.22 -6.88 0.06
N PHE A 442 37.08 -6.50 -0.51
CA PHE A 442 36.58 -7.08 -1.76
C PHE A 442 35.98 -5.99 -2.64
N TYR A 443 35.98 -6.22 -3.95
CA TYR A 443 35.32 -5.33 -4.91
C TYR A 443 34.15 -6.03 -5.62
N PHE A 444 33.28 -5.23 -6.23
CA PHE A 444 32.06 -5.73 -6.86
C PHE A 444 32.33 -6.74 -7.98
N TRP A 445 31.62 -7.87 -7.94
CA TRP A 445 31.73 -9.00 -8.87
C TRP A 445 33.06 -9.78 -8.83
N GLU A 446 33.83 -9.62 -7.75
CA GLU A 446 35.04 -10.41 -7.52
C GLU A 446 34.71 -11.90 -7.28
N PRO A 447 35.43 -12.84 -7.92
CA PRO A 447 35.30 -14.26 -7.57
C PRO A 447 35.88 -14.52 -6.17
N VAL A 448 35.08 -15.18 -5.34
CA VAL A 448 35.42 -15.51 -3.95
C VAL A 448 35.06 -16.95 -3.63
N TYR A 449 35.80 -17.54 -2.69
CA TYR A 449 35.43 -18.82 -2.08
C TYR A 449 34.75 -18.56 -0.74
N TYR A 450 33.68 -19.30 -0.46
CA TYR A 450 32.99 -19.27 0.82
C TYR A 450 32.85 -20.66 1.42
N LEU A 451 32.84 -20.71 2.75
CA LEU A 451 32.66 -21.95 3.50
C LEU A 451 31.20 -22.43 3.43
N VAL A 452 31.03 -23.69 3.06
CA VAL A 452 29.72 -24.38 3.01
C VAL A 452 29.34 -24.88 4.40
N ASP A 453 28.04 -24.93 4.71
CA ASP A 453 27.55 -25.42 6.01
C ASP A 453 27.89 -26.90 6.23
N GLU A 454 28.11 -27.29 7.49
CA GLU A 454 28.58 -28.64 7.87
C GLU A 454 27.68 -29.77 7.36
N SER A 455 26.38 -29.54 7.19
CA SER A 455 25.43 -30.54 6.68
C SER A 455 25.63 -30.90 5.21
N GLU A 456 26.21 -29.99 4.42
CA GLU A 456 26.47 -30.17 2.99
C GLU A 456 27.93 -30.58 2.71
N GLN A 457 28.76 -30.60 3.75
CA GLN A 457 30.14 -31.08 3.69
C GLN A 457 30.17 -32.61 3.68
N HIS A 458 30.28 -33.20 2.49
CA HIS A 458 30.48 -34.64 2.33
C HIS A 458 31.94 -34.95 2.00
N PHE A 459 32.66 -35.51 2.97
CA PHE A 459 34.00 -36.05 2.75
C PHE A 459 33.89 -37.42 2.06
N PRO A 460 34.66 -37.72 1.00
CA PRO A 460 35.69 -36.91 0.34
C PRO A 460 35.22 -36.19 -0.94
N SER A 461 33.95 -36.36 -1.32
CA SER A 461 33.41 -36.07 -2.65
C SER A 461 33.19 -34.59 -2.96
N LYS A 462 32.97 -33.74 -1.95
CA LYS A 462 32.79 -32.28 -2.14
C LYS A 462 33.82 -31.48 -1.35
N SER A 463 34.31 -30.38 -1.92
CA SER A 463 35.14 -29.44 -1.17
C SER A 463 34.31 -28.79 -0.05
N LYS A 464 34.97 -28.38 1.03
CA LYS A 464 34.34 -27.59 2.10
C LYS A 464 34.06 -26.15 1.66
N GLU A 465 34.70 -25.72 0.58
CA GLU A 465 34.57 -24.38 0.02
C GLU A 465 33.91 -24.45 -1.35
N MET A 466 33.00 -23.51 -1.61
CA MET A 466 32.37 -23.33 -2.92
C MET A 466 32.71 -21.97 -3.51
N ARG A 467 32.63 -21.86 -4.84
CA ARG A 467 32.86 -20.62 -5.57
C ARG A 467 31.59 -19.76 -5.67
N GLY A 468 31.78 -18.45 -5.57
CA GLY A 468 30.74 -17.47 -5.86
C GLY A 468 31.31 -16.10 -6.23
N ARG A 469 30.42 -15.14 -6.44
CA ARG A 469 30.73 -13.74 -6.77
C ARG A 469 30.32 -12.82 -5.63
N TRP A 470 31.25 -12.01 -5.18
CA TRP A 470 30.98 -10.99 -4.17
C TRP A 470 30.12 -9.87 -4.77
N VAL A 471 29.03 -9.51 -4.09
CA VAL A 471 28.03 -8.54 -4.60
C VAL A 471 27.69 -7.42 -3.61
N GLY A 472 28.16 -7.49 -2.35
CA GLY A 472 27.97 -6.40 -1.40
C GLY A 472 28.16 -6.79 0.06
N ILE A 473 27.77 -5.88 0.95
CA ILE A 473 27.85 -6.04 2.40
C ILE A 473 26.45 -6.33 2.96
N SER A 474 26.35 -7.21 3.95
CA SER A 474 25.11 -7.46 4.67
C SER A 474 25.04 -6.60 5.94
N GLU A 475 24.11 -5.64 5.97
CA GLU A 475 23.96 -4.74 7.14
C GLU A 475 23.21 -5.39 8.31
N HIS A 476 22.40 -6.43 8.08
CA HIS A 476 21.43 -6.95 9.04
C HIS A 476 21.66 -8.41 9.47
N ILE A 477 22.67 -9.08 8.93
CA ILE A 477 22.92 -10.51 9.19
C ILE A 477 24.39 -10.69 9.57
N GLY A 478 24.63 -11.39 10.69
CA GLY A 478 25.97 -11.73 11.14
C GLY A 478 26.73 -10.55 11.75
N ASN A 479 28.06 -10.59 11.63
CA ASN A 479 28.94 -9.50 12.07
C ASN A 479 29.08 -8.43 10.97
N LYS A 480 29.73 -7.29 11.27
CA LYS A 480 29.95 -6.19 10.30
C LYS A 480 30.75 -6.57 9.05
N MET A 481 31.47 -7.70 9.09
CA MET A 481 32.26 -8.26 8.00
C MET A 481 31.53 -9.45 7.33
N THR A 482 30.20 -9.43 7.36
CA THR A 482 29.37 -10.40 6.65
C THR A 482 29.00 -9.83 5.30
N TYR A 483 29.22 -10.62 4.25
CA TYR A 483 29.08 -10.20 2.88
C TYR A 483 27.98 -10.97 2.16
N LYS A 484 27.46 -10.36 1.09
CA LYS A 484 26.52 -10.95 0.16
C LYS A 484 27.28 -11.53 -1.02
N ILE A 485 26.98 -12.78 -1.35
CA ILE A 485 27.61 -13.53 -2.44
C ILE A 485 26.51 -14.13 -3.31
N ILE A 486 26.71 -14.16 -4.63
CA ILE A 486 25.95 -15.03 -5.53
C ILE A 486 26.74 -16.32 -5.72
N SER A 487 26.15 -17.46 -5.38
CA SER A 487 26.77 -18.77 -5.61
C SER A 487 26.81 -19.07 -7.11
N ASP A 488 27.96 -19.47 -7.64
CA ASP A 488 28.09 -19.80 -9.07
C ASP A 488 27.29 -21.07 -9.44
N THR A 489 27.12 -21.99 -8.48
CA THR A 489 26.38 -23.26 -8.69
C THR A 489 24.87 -23.07 -8.68
N THR A 490 24.36 -22.27 -7.73
CA THR A 490 22.91 -22.14 -7.53
C THR A 490 22.32 -20.86 -8.11
N GLY A 491 23.15 -19.86 -8.42
CA GLY A 491 22.71 -18.53 -8.84
C GLY A 491 21.99 -17.72 -7.76
N ASN A 492 21.94 -18.24 -6.53
CA ASN A 492 21.21 -17.61 -5.43
C ASN A 492 22.13 -16.70 -4.58
N GLU A 493 21.56 -15.61 -4.07
CA GLU A 493 22.17 -14.76 -3.04
C GLU A 493 22.27 -15.48 -1.69
N ILE A 494 23.49 -15.49 -1.12
CA ILE A 494 23.83 -16.08 0.17
C ILE A 494 24.61 -15.04 0.98
N CYS A 495 24.38 -14.98 2.30
CA CYS A 495 25.19 -14.16 3.22
C CYS A 495 26.19 -15.03 3.98
N ARG A 496 27.48 -14.69 3.94
CA ARG A 496 28.56 -15.40 4.67
C ARG A 496 29.64 -14.43 5.17
N SER A 497 30.35 -14.81 6.22
CA SER A 497 31.51 -14.07 6.76
C SER A 497 32.84 -14.78 6.52
N ALA A 498 32.83 -16.12 6.48
CA ALA A 498 34.00 -16.94 6.15
C ALA A 498 34.22 -16.98 4.64
N ILE A 499 34.89 -15.95 4.12
CA ILE A 499 35.11 -15.72 2.69
C ILE A 499 36.57 -15.36 2.44
N ARG A 500 37.11 -15.82 1.31
CA ARG A 500 38.45 -15.45 0.83
C ARG A 500 38.43 -15.19 -0.67
N THR A 501 39.36 -14.38 -1.16
CA THR A 501 39.48 -14.10 -2.60
C THR A 501 39.84 -15.38 -3.37
N ALA A 502 39.26 -15.54 -4.55
CA ALA A 502 39.63 -16.58 -5.50
C ALA A 502 40.57 -16.06 -6.61
N ARG A 503 41.07 -14.81 -6.48
CA ARG A 503 42.02 -14.22 -7.45
C ARG A 503 43.46 -14.65 -7.20
N ASP A 504 43.81 -14.95 -5.96
CA ASP A 504 45.16 -15.34 -5.61
C ASP A 504 45.45 -16.75 -6.13
N ASN A 505 46.28 -16.83 -7.17
CA ASN A 505 46.66 -18.10 -7.80
C ASN A 505 47.37 -19.05 -6.82
N THR A 506 48.00 -18.54 -5.76
CA THR A 506 48.71 -19.38 -4.79
C THR A 506 47.75 -20.12 -3.84
N MET A 507 46.56 -19.57 -3.60
CA MET A 507 45.55 -20.14 -2.68
C MET A 507 44.33 -20.69 -3.41
N LYS A 508 44.41 -20.90 -4.71
CA LYS A 508 43.27 -21.31 -5.54
C LYS A 508 42.80 -22.72 -5.16
N ASN A 509 41.50 -22.91 -4.97
CA ASN A 509 40.94 -24.24 -4.76
C ASN A 509 40.78 -24.94 -6.12
N LEU A 510 41.74 -25.79 -6.46
CA LEU A 510 41.82 -26.51 -7.74
C LEU A 510 40.65 -27.47 -8.00
N ARG A 511 39.88 -27.84 -6.96
CA ARG A 511 38.69 -28.71 -7.13
C ARG A 511 37.50 -27.94 -7.70
N GLU A 512 37.33 -26.68 -7.29
CA GLU A 512 36.22 -25.83 -7.72
C GLU A 512 36.59 -25.05 -8.99
N ASP A 513 37.87 -24.69 -9.14
CA ASP A 513 38.40 -24.06 -10.34
C ASP A 513 39.56 -24.89 -10.91
N PRO A 514 39.28 -25.99 -11.62
CA PRO A 514 40.31 -26.74 -12.31
C PRO A 514 41.05 -25.80 -13.28
N VAL A 515 42.37 -25.96 -13.38
CA VAL A 515 43.15 -25.25 -14.38
C VAL A 515 42.68 -25.75 -15.75
N THR A 516 41.88 -24.93 -16.44
CA THR A 516 41.61 -25.12 -17.86
C THR A 516 42.91 -24.87 -18.59
N VAL A 517 43.60 -25.94 -18.95
CA VAL A 517 44.62 -25.86 -19.99
C VAL A 517 43.85 -25.59 -21.28
N ASP A 518 44.02 -24.40 -21.86
CA ASP A 518 43.45 -24.09 -23.17
C ASP A 518 43.87 -25.18 -24.15
N LYS A 519 42.91 -25.95 -24.64
CA LYS A 519 43.16 -26.96 -25.69
C LYS A 519 43.64 -26.31 -26.99
N ASP A 520 43.45 -25.00 -27.14
CA ASP A 520 43.88 -24.21 -28.30
C ASP A 520 45.34 -23.74 -28.20
N LEU A 521 46.01 -23.93 -27.06
CA LEU A 521 47.45 -23.65 -26.87
C LEU A 521 48.34 -24.89 -27.08
N PHE A 522 47.76 -26.02 -27.48
CA PHE A 522 48.49 -27.19 -27.95
C PHE A 522 48.31 -27.35 -29.48
N ASN A 523 48.85 -26.42 -30.26
CA ASN A 523 49.58 -26.89 -31.44
C ASN A 523 50.83 -27.58 -30.91
N VAL A 524 50.73 -28.89 -30.67
CA VAL A 524 51.88 -29.76 -30.43
C VAL A 524 52.65 -29.83 -31.75
N GLU A 525 53.38 -28.78 -32.09
CA GLU A 525 54.59 -28.98 -32.86
C GLU A 525 55.61 -29.61 -31.91
N ASN A 526 55.81 -30.91 -32.10
CA ASN A 526 56.96 -31.68 -31.63
C ASN A 526 57.15 -31.78 -30.12
N ILE A 527 56.37 -32.63 -29.47
CA ILE A 527 56.92 -33.49 -28.43
C ILE A 527 56.79 -34.91 -28.97
N LEU A 528 57.77 -35.32 -29.77
CA LEU A 528 58.03 -36.74 -29.98
C LEU A 528 58.28 -37.33 -28.59
N SER A 529 57.71 -38.50 -28.30
CA SER A 529 58.08 -39.20 -27.08
C SER A 529 59.61 -39.43 -27.08
N PRO A 530 60.28 -39.50 -25.93
CA PRO A 530 61.72 -39.76 -25.89
C PRO A 530 62.13 -41.02 -26.67
N ALA A 531 61.22 -42.00 -26.81
CA ALA A 531 61.40 -43.18 -27.63
C ALA A 531 61.38 -42.88 -29.15
N GLU A 532 60.51 -41.98 -29.60
CA GLU A 532 60.40 -41.60 -31.01
C GLU A 532 61.51 -40.63 -31.46
N ASP A 533 62.02 -39.79 -30.56
CA ASP A 533 63.22 -38.95 -30.82
C ASP A 533 64.49 -39.80 -30.93
N ILE A 534 64.63 -40.85 -30.11
CA ILE A 534 65.75 -41.81 -30.22
C ILE A 534 65.64 -42.63 -31.51
N ALA A 535 64.43 -43.07 -31.89
CA ALA A 535 64.21 -43.78 -33.14
C ALA A 535 64.53 -42.92 -34.36
N ASN A 536 64.10 -41.65 -34.38
CA ASN A 536 64.35 -40.73 -35.49
C ASN A 536 65.83 -40.29 -35.60
N ASN A 537 66.55 -40.18 -34.49
CA ASN A 537 67.99 -39.89 -34.53
C ASN A 537 68.80 -41.11 -35.00
N LYS A 538 68.44 -42.34 -34.59
CA LYS A 538 69.08 -43.56 -35.12
C LYS A 538 68.77 -43.77 -36.61
N LEU A 539 67.56 -43.46 -37.08
CA LEU A 539 67.22 -43.53 -38.51
C LEU A 539 68.00 -42.52 -39.37
N LYS A 540 68.35 -41.34 -38.82
CA LYS A 540 69.18 -40.32 -39.49
C LYS A 540 70.67 -40.67 -39.54
N GLU A 541 71.19 -41.36 -38.54
CA GLU A 541 72.57 -41.89 -38.58
C GLU A 541 72.73 -43.02 -39.60
N VAL A 542 71.69 -43.85 -39.80
CA VAL A 542 71.71 -44.94 -40.79
C VAL A 542 71.54 -44.44 -42.23
N THR A 543 70.88 -43.29 -42.45
CA THR A 543 70.61 -42.76 -43.81
C THR A 543 71.67 -41.80 -44.36
N SER A 544 72.70 -41.44 -43.59
CA SER A 544 73.77 -40.51 -44.02
C SER A 544 75.09 -41.16 -44.46
N GLY A 545 75.17 -42.50 -44.47
CA GLY A 545 76.34 -43.25 -44.98
C GLY A 545 75.94 -44.26 -46.06
N ASN A 546 76.16 -43.92 -47.32
CA ASN A 546 75.79 -44.73 -48.48
C ASN A 546 76.50 -46.11 -48.56
N THR A 547 75.74 -47.07 -49.13
CA THR A 547 76.12 -48.27 -49.94
C THR A 547 76.08 -49.69 -49.33
N PHE A 548 75.12 -50.46 -49.87
CA PHE A 548 75.11 -51.90 -50.22
C PHE A 548 75.26 -53.02 -49.15
N ASN A 549 74.20 -53.85 -49.16
CA ASN A 549 74.07 -55.31 -48.96
C ASN A 549 73.96 -55.96 -47.55
N ASP A 550 72.86 -56.71 -47.45
CA ASP A 550 72.57 -57.92 -46.66
C ASP A 550 72.84 -57.92 -45.15
N PHE A 551 71.85 -57.53 -44.33
CA PHE A 551 71.86 -57.84 -42.90
C PHE A 551 70.45 -58.15 -42.33
N ASP A 552 70.40 -59.22 -41.55
CA ASP A 552 69.24 -59.94 -41.02
C ASP A 552 68.57 -59.20 -39.84
N GLU A 553 67.29 -58.81 -40.00
CA GLU A 553 66.48 -58.02 -39.05
C GLU A 553 66.13 -58.77 -37.75
N SER A 554 66.33 -60.09 -37.67
CA SER A 554 65.84 -60.90 -36.56
C SER A 554 66.73 -60.87 -35.29
N ALA A 555 67.99 -60.45 -35.41
CA ALA A 555 68.95 -60.46 -34.30
C ALA A 555 68.92 -59.17 -33.45
N ILE A 556 68.64 -58.01 -34.06
CA ILE A 556 68.71 -56.70 -33.39
C ILE A 556 67.48 -56.44 -32.50
N SER A 557 66.33 -57.02 -32.85
CA SER A 557 65.08 -56.83 -32.11
C SER A 557 65.11 -57.48 -30.71
N LYS A 558 65.81 -58.62 -30.56
CA LYS A 558 65.92 -59.33 -29.27
C LYS A 558 66.85 -58.66 -28.27
N ASP A 559 67.94 -58.05 -28.72
CA ASP A 559 68.89 -57.40 -27.82
C ASP A 559 68.34 -56.07 -27.25
N ILE A 560 67.48 -55.38 -28.01
CA ILE A 560 66.80 -54.16 -27.57
C ILE A 560 65.69 -54.48 -26.55
N GLU A 561 64.94 -55.58 -26.75
CA GLU A 561 63.92 -56.04 -25.80
C GLU A 561 64.52 -56.44 -24.44
N ILE A 562 65.69 -57.08 -24.44
CA ILE A 562 66.39 -57.51 -23.22
C ILE A 562 66.94 -56.31 -22.43
N GLN A 563 67.45 -55.27 -23.10
CA GLN A 563 67.94 -54.07 -22.42
C GLN A 563 66.82 -53.22 -21.79
N LEU A 564 65.65 -53.12 -22.43
CA LEU A 564 64.50 -52.38 -21.91
C LEU A 564 63.90 -53.05 -20.66
N GLN A 565 63.91 -54.38 -20.59
CA GLN A 565 63.38 -55.12 -19.44
C GLN A 565 64.26 -54.95 -18.18
N VAL A 566 65.58 -54.91 -18.35
CA VAL A 566 66.54 -54.73 -17.24
C VAL A 566 66.45 -53.33 -16.62
N GLU A 567 66.15 -52.31 -17.43
CA GLU A 567 66.06 -50.92 -16.97
C GLU A 567 64.71 -50.61 -16.28
N LEU A 568 63.65 -51.33 -16.65
CA LEU A 568 62.33 -51.29 -15.99
C LEU A 568 62.34 -51.96 -14.61
N ASP A 569 63.02 -53.10 -14.47
CA ASP A 569 63.13 -53.82 -13.20
C ASP A 569 64.01 -53.09 -12.17
N ALA A 570 65.00 -52.32 -12.62
CA ALA A 570 65.83 -51.49 -11.75
C ALA A 570 65.05 -50.32 -11.10
N ARG A 571 64.07 -49.74 -11.81
CA ARG A 571 63.28 -48.60 -11.31
C ARG A 571 62.14 -48.99 -10.39
N PHE A 572 61.68 -50.24 -10.43
CA PHE A 572 60.61 -50.73 -9.55
C PHE A 572 61.10 -51.00 -8.11
N ASN A 573 62.39 -51.32 -7.92
CA ASN A 573 62.97 -51.63 -6.61
C ASN A 573 63.32 -50.40 -5.75
N ASP A 574 63.59 -49.24 -6.34
CA ASP A 574 63.94 -48.01 -5.59
C ASP A 574 62.74 -47.34 -4.90
N SER A 575 61.50 -47.64 -5.33
CA SER A 575 60.28 -47.02 -4.80
C SER A 575 59.71 -47.64 -3.52
N ASN A 576 60.23 -48.77 -3.05
CA ASN A 576 59.66 -49.52 -1.91
C ASN A 576 60.39 -49.32 -0.56
N GLU A 577 61.49 -48.54 -0.49
CA GLU A 577 62.27 -48.36 0.75
C GLU A 577 61.98 -47.06 1.56
N GLN A 578 61.04 -46.19 1.14
CA GLN A 578 60.82 -44.88 1.80
C GLN A 578 59.46 -44.70 2.53
N GLN A 579 58.79 -45.76 2.98
CA GLN A 579 57.66 -45.62 3.92
C GLN A 579 57.76 -46.55 5.14
N THR A 580 58.64 -46.21 6.08
CA THR A 580 58.51 -46.64 7.48
C THR A 580 58.68 -45.44 8.41
N GLY A 581 57.60 -45.03 9.09
CA GLY A 581 57.60 -43.81 9.91
C GLY A 581 56.38 -43.69 10.84
N HIS A 582 56.42 -44.45 11.94
CA HIS A 582 55.77 -44.23 13.25
C HIS A 582 54.27 -43.88 13.36
N PHE A 583 53.48 -44.93 13.68
CA PHE A 583 52.23 -44.84 14.43
C PHE A 583 52.47 -44.33 15.87
N LYS A 584 51.75 -43.27 16.29
CA LYS A 584 51.49 -42.98 17.71
C LYS A 584 50.02 -43.23 18.02
N THR A 585 49.79 -44.18 18.90
CA THR A 585 48.53 -44.54 19.51
C THR A 585 48.11 -43.48 20.54
N ALA A 586 46.84 -43.07 20.51
CA ALA A 586 46.20 -42.33 21.60
C ALA A 586 44.99 -43.13 22.10
N SER A 587 44.99 -43.44 23.39
CA SER A 587 44.00 -44.26 24.09
C SER A 587 42.65 -43.54 24.28
N PRO A 588 41.53 -44.28 24.42
CA PRO A 588 40.18 -43.70 24.49
C PRO A 588 39.85 -43.22 25.91
N LYS A 589 39.17 -42.06 26.02
CA LYS A 589 38.54 -41.60 27.28
C LYS A 589 37.04 -41.90 27.29
N ARG A 590 36.66 -42.70 28.30
CA ARG A 590 35.34 -43.07 28.87
C ARG A 590 34.12 -42.21 28.51
N ALA A 591 33.02 -42.90 28.15
CA ALA A 591 31.62 -42.48 28.35
C ALA A 591 31.14 -42.86 29.78
N SER A 592 30.24 -42.11 30.45
CA SER A 592 28.76 -42.13 30.32
C SER A 592 28.14 -41.26 31.48
N PRO A 593 26.80 -41.11 31.73
CA PRO A 593 25.57 -41.54 31.02
C PRO A 593 24.39 -40.49 30.99
N THR A 594 23.23 -40.92 30.46
CA THR A 594 21.82 -40.37 30.53
C THR A 594 21.45 -39.35 29.43
N GLY A 595 20.46 -39.50 28.52
CA GLY A 595 19.19 -40.24 28.34
C GLY A 595 18.06 -39.20 28.06
N PRO A 596 16.91 -39.45 27.36
CA PRO A 596 16.45 -40.62 26.59
C PRO A 596 16.12 -40.34 25.10
N GLN A 597 16.15 -41.39 24.29
CA GLN A 597 15.67 -41.43 22.90
C GLN A 597 14.14 -41.34 22.80
N ARG A 598 13.62 -40.60 21.81
CA ARG A 598 12.25 -40.75 21.30
C ARG A 598 12.28 -41.08 19.80
N HIS A 599 11.62 -42.17 19.46
CA HIS A 599 11.45 -42.75 18.14
C HIS A 599 10.85 -41.79 17.10
N VAL A 600 11.45 -41.77 15.90
CA VAL A 600 10.81 -41.27 14.68
C VAL A 600 10.64 -42.43 13.70
N LYS A 601 9.39 -42.61 13.26
CA LYS A 601 8.91 -43.66 12.33
C LYS A 601 9.58 -43.56 10.95
N GLN A 602 10.01 -44.69 10.41
CA GLN A 602 10.39 -44.85 9.00
C GLN A 602 9.17 -44.69 8.09
N LYS A 603 9.26 -43.80 7.08
CA LYS A 603 8.38 -43.81 5.90
C LYS A 603 9.00 -44.72 4.83
N ARG A 604 8.26 -45.76 4.44
CA ARG A 604 8.57 -46.62 3.29
C ARG A 604 8.41 -45.81 1.99
N LEU A 605 9.45 -45.79 1.16
CA LEU A 605 9.38 -45.41 -0.26
C LEU A 605 9.05 -46.67 -1.08
N SER A 606 7.88 -46.68 -1.71
CA SER A 606 7.52 -47.67 -2.73
C SER A 606 8.01 -47.18 -4.10
N VAL A 607 8.96 -47.89 -4.67
CA VAL A 607 9.43 -47.72 -6.05
C VAL A 607 8.38 -48.31 -6.98
N ASN A 608 7.93 -47.56 -7.98
CA ASN A 608 7.08 -48.07 -9.05
C ASN A 608 7.89 -48.01 -10.35
N VAL A 609 8.28 -49.19 -10.83
CA VAL A 609 8.99 -49.41 -12.10
C VAL A 609 7.96 -49.84 -13.13
N SER A 610 7.62 -48.97 -14.08
CA SER A 610 7.06 -49.37 -15.39
C SER A 610 6.88 -48.14 -16.28
N SER A 611 7.78 -47.96 -17.25
CA SER A 611 7.49 -47.58 -18.64
C SER A 611 8.77 -47.12 -19.36
N TYR A 612 9.53 -48.08 -19.88
CA TYR A 612 10.36 -47.88 -21.07
C TYR A 612 9.66 -48.61 -22.23
N LEU A 613 9.79 -48.04 -23.44
CA LEU A 613 9.47 -48.57 -24.79
C LEU A 613 8.22 -48.01 -25.49
N SER A 614 8.46 -46.92 -26.23
CA SER A 614 7.92 -46.52 -27.54
C SER A 614 8.08 -44.99 -27.60
N SER A 615 8.67 -44.34 -28.59
CA SER A 615 8.86 -44.64 -30.00
C SER A 615 9.93 -43.68 -30.55
N LEU A 616 10.95 -44.24 -31.20
CA LEU A 616 11.72 -43.57 -32.24
C LEU A 616 11.16 -44.11 -33.56
N ASP A 617 10.51 -43.22 -34.31
CA ASP A 617 10.47 -43.15 -35.78
C ASP A 617 9.95 -41.75 -36.18
#